data_AF-A0A7Y2K5R8-F1
#
_entry.id   AF-A0A7Y2K5R8-F1
#
_cell.length_a   1.000
_cell.length_b   1.000
_cell.length_c   1.000
_cell.angle_alpha   90.00
_cell.angle_beta   90.00
_cell.angle_gamma   90.00
#
_symmetry.space_group_name_H-M   'P 1'
#
loop_
_entity.id
_entity.type
_entity.pdbx_description
1 polymer ?
#
loop_
_entity_poly.entity_id
_entity_poly.type
_entity_poly.pdbx_seq_one_letter_code
_entity_poly.pdbx_strand_id
1 'polypeptide(L)'
;STRSLNLIKKRQLQRLISIDQWSETGEAKNDIFTKLDEKEKFEQMQKYLEEIPAKQREVFLLRNFEGLSYEEIAKITGKSMGTLKANYYHAFRKIKELMQNYE
;
A
#
# COMPACT_ATOMS: atom_id res chain seq x y z
N SER A 1 15.02 -13.54 18.38
CA SER A 1 15.02 -12.06 18.40
C SER A 1 14.03 -11.38 17.44
N THR A 2 13.09 -12.12 16.84
CA THR A 2 12.16 -11.61 15.80
C THR A 2 10.85 -11.04 16.33
N ARG A 3 10.46 -11.38 17.57
CA ARG A 3 9.22 -10.93 18.20
C ARG A 3 9.25 -9.43 18.58
N SER A 4 10.45 -8.90 18.85
CA SER A 4 10.67 -7.53 19.31
C SER A 4 10.44 -6.47 18.22
N LEU A 5 10.76 -6.79 16.96
CA LEU A 5 10.59 -5.88 15.82
C LEU A 5 9.11 -5.70 15.42
N ASN A 6 8.30 -6.76 15.52
CA ASN A 6 6.87 -6.69 15.25
C ASN A 6 6.11 -5.82 16.26
N LEU A 7 6.54 -5.79 17.52
CA LEU A 7 5.96 -4.93 18.55
C LEU A 7 6.20 -3.43 18.28
N ILE A 8 7.37 -3.08 17.73
CA ILE A 8 7.71 -1.69 17.38
C ILE A 8 6.84 -1.21 16.21
N LYS A 9 6.67 -2.03 15.16
CA LYS A 9 5.81 -1.70 14.02
C LYS A 9 4.33 -1.59 14.42
N LYS A 10 3.83 -2.50 15.26
CA LYS A 10 2.46 -2.46 15.77
C LYS A 10 2.19 -1.19 16.60
N ARG A 11 3.16 -0.76 17.41
CA ARG A 11 3.05 0.47 18.21
C ARG A 11 3.12 1.75 17.36
N GLN A 12 3.87 1.76 16.25
CA GLN A 12 3.87 2.90 15.32
C GLN A 12 2.53 3.02 14.58
N LEU A 13 1.95 1.88 14.15
CA LEU A 13 0.63 1.86 13.51
C LEU A 13 -0.47 2.33 14.46
N GLN A 14 -0.46 1.88 15.72
CA GLN A 14 -1.42 2.33 16.74
C GLN A 14 -1.27 3.84 17.06
N ARG A 15 -0.06 4.39 16.97
CA ARG A 15 0.18 5.81 17.26
C ARG A 15 -0.28 6.74 16.13
N LEU A 16 -0.25 6.29 14.88
CA LEU A 16 -0.84 7.01 13.74
C LEU A 16 -2.37 7.08 13.82
N ILE A 17 -3.01 6.04 14.36
CA ILE A 17 -4.47 5.95 14.48
C ILE A 17 -4.98 6.74 15.70
N SER A 18 -4.18 6.89 16.76
CA SER A 18 -4.59 7.61 17.98
C SER A 18 -4.48 9.15 17.92
N ILE A 19 -3.96 9.74 16.83
CA ILE A 19 -3.86 11.21 16.72
C ILE A 19 -5.18 11.87 16.27
N ASP A 20 -6.19 11.07 15.93
CA ASP A 20 -7.46 11.52 15.37
C ASP A 20 -8.54 11.80 16.43
N GLN A 21 -8.24 11.67 17.73
CA GLN A 21 -9.27 11.70 18.78
C GLN A 21 -9.37 13.03 19.56
N TRP A 22 -8.91 14.15 18.98
CA TRP A 22 -9.13 15.49 19.54
C TRP A 22 -9.45 16.51 18.45
N SER A 23 -10.73 16.62 18.06
CA SER A 23 -11.42 17.92 17.89
C SER A 23 -12.90 17.73 17.55
N GLU A 24 -13.74 17.82 18.59
CA GLU A 24 -15.20 17.87 18.45
C GLU A 24 -15.66 19.13 17.68
N THR A 25 -16.80 19.00 16.98
CA THR A 25 -17.63 20.04 16.31
C THR A 25 -17.30 20.42 14.85
N GLY A 26 -17.15 19.40 14.00
CA GLY A 26 -17.24 19.53 12.53
C GLY A 26 -17.42 18.21 11.76
N GLU A 27 -17.51 17.09 12.50
CA GLU A 27 -17.13 15.76 12.04
C GLU A 27 -18.00 15.20 10.92
N ALA A 28 -19.31 15.39 10.90
CA ALA A 28 -20.14 14.74 9.88
C ALA A 28 -19.89 15.25 8.44
N LYS A 29 -19.56 16.53 8.25
CA LYS A 29 -19.27 17.09 6.91
C LYS A 29 -17.83 16.79 6.47
N ASN A 30 -16.87 16.88 7.39
CA ASN A 30 -15.49 16.52 7.12
C ASN A 30 -15.37 15.01 6.88
N ASP A 31 -16.02 14.16 7.68
CA ASP A 31 -16.03 12.71 7.48
C ASP A 31 -16.64 12.31 6.13
N ILE A 32 -17.71 12.98 5.66
CA ILE A 32 -18.25 12.75 4.31
C ILE A 32 -17.28 13.23 3.22
N PHE A 33 -16.69 14.43 3.35
CA PHE A 33 -15.74 14.96 2.36
C PHE A 33 -14.43 14.15 2.32
N THR A 34 -13.90 13.78 3.48
CA THR A 34 -12.71 12.94 3.65
C THR A 34 -12.98 11.54 3.10
N LYS A 35 -14.15 10.94 3.38
CA LYS A 35 -14.53 9.66 2.75
C LYS A 35 -14.73 9.76 1.24
N LEU A 36 -15.24 10.89 0.74
CA LEU A 36 -15.35 11.13 -0.70
C LEU A 36 -13.96 11.22 -1.34
N ASP A 37 -13.06 12.00 -0.75
CA ASP A 37 -11.69 12.20 -1.21
C ASP A 37 -10.87 10.89 -1.14
N GLU A 38 -11.04 10.11 -0.07
CA GLU A 38 -10.46 8.76 0.04
C GLU A 38 -11.00 7.80 -1.03
N LYS A 39 -12.31 7.86 -1.32
CA LYS A 39 -12.92 7.04 -2.36
C LYS A 39 -12.42 7.43 -3.75
N GLU A 40 -12.34 8.72 -4.05
CA GLU A 40 -11.80 9.22 -5.32
C GLU A 40 -10.32 8.83 -5.49
N LYS A 41 -9.51 8.98 -4.44
CA LYS A 41 -8.11 8.52 -4.43
C LYS A 41 -8.00 7.02 -4.62
N PHE A 42 -8.89 6.24 -4.02
CA PHE A 42 -8.91 4.78 -4.17
C PHE A 42 -9.31 4.35 -5.58
N GLU A 43 -10.35 4.93 -6.16
CA GLU A 43 -10.77 4.66 -7.54
C GLU A 43 -9.67 5.04 -8.54
N GLN A 44 -8.98 6.16 -8.28
CA GLN A 44 -7.85 6.60 -9.07
C GLN A 44 -6.66 5.63 -8.95
N MET A 45 -6.36 5.16 -7.74
CA MET A 45 -5.35 4.13 -7.50
C MET A 45 -5.69 2.81 -8.20
N GLN A 46 -6.96 2.40 -8.25
CA GLN A 46 -7.38 1.22 -8.99
C GLN A 46 -7.09 1.36 -10.49
N LYS A 47 -7.40 2.51 -11.09
CA LYS A 47 -7.07 2.79 -12.51
C LYS A 47 -5.57 2.67 -12.77
N TYR A 48 -4.73 3.20 -11.88
CA TYR A 48 -3.28 3.05 -12.02
C TYR A 48 -2.79 1.62 -11.88
N LEU A 49 -3.38 0.85 -10.98
CA LEU A 49 -3.07 -0.56 -10.85
C LEU A 49 -3.46 -1.33 -12.12
N GLU A 50 -4.51 -0.92 -12.83
CA GLU A 50 -4.89 -1.51 -14.12
C GLU A 50 -3.88 -1.22 -15.26
N GLU A 51 -3.20 -0.08 -15.22
CA GLU A 51 -2.15 0.26 -16.18
C GLU A 51 -0.83 -0.51 -15.97
N ILE A 52 -0.68 -1.17 -14.82
CA ILE A 52 0.50 -1.97 -14.50
C ILE A 52 0.31 -3.38 -15.06
N PRO A 53 1.30 -3.93 -15.79
CA PRO A 53 1.27 -5.31 -16.25
C PRO A 53 0.93 -6.28 -15.11
N ALA A 54 0.04 -7.24 -15.35
CA ALA A 54 -0.50 -8.12 -14.31
C ALA A 54 0.58 -8.77 -13.42
N LYS A 55 1.71 -9.19 -14.01
CA LYS A 55 2.84 -9.81 -13.30
C LYS A 55 3.57 -8.84 -12.35
N GLN A 56 3.58 -7.55 -12.65
CA GLN A 56 4.19 -6.51 -11.82
C GLN A 56 3.24 -6.11 -10.70
N ARG A 57 1.96 -5.92 -11.04
CA ARG A 57 0.88 -5.65 -10.07
C ARG A 57 0.77 -6.76 -9.03
N GLU A 58 0.76 -8.02 -9.45
CA GLU A 58 0.67 -9.18 -8.57
C GLU A 58 1.74 -9.14 -7.46
N VAL A 59 3.02 -8.93 -7.83
CA VAL A 59 4.12 -8.89 -6.86
C VAL A 59 4.01 -7.67 -5.93
N PHE A 60 3.56 -6.53 -6.46
CA PHE A 60 3.31 -5.34 -5.65
C PHE A 60 2.21 -5.57 -4.61
N LEU A 61 1.08 -6.15 -5.01
CA LEU A 61 -0.04 -6.44 -4.12
C LEU A 61 0.36 -7.43 -3.01
N LEU A 62 0.98 -8.54 -3.39
CA LEU A 62 1.43 -9.56 -2.44
C LEU A 62 2.46 -8.99 -1.44
N ARG A 63 3.29 -8.04 -1.88
CA ARG A 63 4.30 -7.45 -1.00
C ARG A 63 3.75 -6.36 -0.09
N ASN A 64 2.90 -5.48 -0.60
CA ASN A 64 2.48 -4.27 0.11
C ASN A 64 1.16 -4.43 0.85
N PHE A 65 0.23 -5.19 0.30
CA PHE A 65 -1.08 -5.41 0.91
C PHE A 65 -1.09 -6.68 1.76
N GLU A 66 -0.60 -7.80 1.21
CA GLU A 66 -0.52 -9.08 1.95
C GLU A 66 0.72 -9.16 2.86
N GLY A 67 1.69 -8.25 2.71
CA GLY A 67 2.88 -8.18 3.56
C GLY A 67 3.86 -9.35 3.39
N LEU A 68 3.75 -10.13 2.32
CA LEU A 68 4.56 -11.34 2.11
C LEU A 68 6.01 -10.99 1.75
N SER A 69 6.93 -11.83 2.21
CA SER A 69 8.34 -11.76 1.80
C SER A 69 8.52 -12.23 0.35
N TYR A 70 9.65 -11.86 -0.27
CA TYR A 70 9.97 -12.35 -1.62
C TYR A 70 10.10 -13.88 -1.68
N GLU A 71 10.52 -14.52 -0.59
CA GLU A 71 10.65 -15.97 -0.49
C GLU A 71 9.28 -16.65 -0.50
N GLU A 72 8.31 -16.10 0.24
CA GLU A 72 6.93 -16.58 0.25
C GLU A 72 6.27 -16.38 -1.11
N ILE A 73 6.47 -15.22 -1.73
CA ILE A 73 5.96 -14.94 -3.08
C ILE A 73 6.60 -15.89 -4.11
N ALA A 74 7.88 -16.22 -3.97
CA ALA A 74 8.56 -17.18 -4.84
C ALA A 74 7.96 -18.59 -4.70
N LYS A 75 7.64 -19.01 -3.48
CA LYS A 75 6.97 -20.30 -3.22
C LYS A 75 5.57 -20.36 -3.82
N ILE A 76 4.82 -19.26 -3.77
CA ILE A 76 3.45 -19.17 -4.31
C ILE A 76 3.46 -19.11 -5.84
N THR A 77 4.33 -18.28 -6.42
CA THR A 77 4.30 -17.97 -7.86
C THR A 77 5.24 -18.83 -8.69
N GLY A 78 6.15 -19.58 -8.07
CA GLY A 78 7.20 -20.36 -8.74
C GLY A 78 8.27 -19.52 -9.46
N LYS A 79 8.26 -18.19 -9.27
CA LYS A 79 9.18 -17.25 -9.94
C LYS A 79 10.48 -17.09 -9.15
N SER A 80 11.57 -16.81 -9.86
CA SER A 80 12.86 -16.53 -9.23
C SER A 80 12.84 -15.21 -8.43
N MET A 81 13.68 -15.14 -7.39
CA MET A 81 13.85 -13.92 -6.57
C MET A 81 14.26 -12.71 -7.41
N GLY A 82 15.10 -12.90 -8.44
CA GLY A 82 15.51 -11.84 -9.35
C GLY A 82 14.33 -11.30 -10.15
N THR A 83 13.49 -12.19 -10.69
CA THR A 83 12.27 -11.83 -11.41
C THR A 83 11.30 -11.07 -10.51
N LEU A 84 11.09 -11.52 -9.27
CA LEU A 84 10.20 -10.85 -8.32
C LEU A 84 10.69 -9.45 -7.95
N LYS A 85 11.98 -9.29 -7.66
CA LYS A 85 12.57 -7.98 -7.34
C LYS A 85 12.48 -7.00 -8.52
N ALA A 86 12.76 -7.47 -9.73
CA ALA A 86 12.64 -6.65 -10.95
C ALA A 86 11.18 -6.22 -11.18
N ASN A 87 10.25 -7.17 -11.13
CA ASN A 87 8.82 -6.89 -11.30
C ASN A 87 8.31 -5.90 -10.24
N TYR A 88 8.72 -6.07 -8.98
CA TYR A 88 8.39 -5.15 -7.91
C TYR A 88 8.93 -3.74 -8.15
N TYR A 89 10.20 -3.63 -8.54
CA TYR A 89 10.83 -2.34 -8.82
C TYR A 89 10.11 -1.58 -9.93
N HIS A 90 9.77 -2.27 -11.04
CA HIS A 90 9.02 -1.66 -12.13
C HIS A 90 7.60 -1.24 -11.70
N ALA A 91 6.90 -2.09 -10.93
CA ALA A 91 5.59 -1.75 -10.38
C ALA A 91 5.67 -0.49 -9.49
N PHE A 92 6.60 -0.47 -8.54
CA PHE A 92 6.78 0.62 -7.59
C PHE A 92 7.13 1.93 -8.29
N ARG A 93 8.02 1.90 -9.29
CA ARG A 93 8.36 3.07 -10.09
C ARG A 93 7.15 3.63 -10.83
N LYS A 94 6.38 2.76 -11.48
CA LYS A 94 5.20 3.18 -12.23
C LYS A 94 4.15 3.81 -11.32
N ILE A 95 3.91 3.22 -10.14
CA ILE A 95 3.02 3.81 -9.13
C ILE A 95 3.55 5.17 -8.66
N LYS A 96 4.85 5.26 -8.37
CA LYS A 96 5.45 6.52 -7.94
C LYS A 96 5.31 7.62 -9.00
N GLU A 97 5.60 7.31 -10.26
CA GLU A 97 5.45 8.26 -11.38
C GLU A 97 3.99 8.70 -11.53
N LEU A 98 3.02 7.78 -11.40
CA LEU A 98 1.60 8.10 -11.46
C LEU A 98 1.14 8.99 -10.28
N MET A 99 1.67 8.75 -9.07
CA MET A 99 1.39 9.58 -7.90
C MET A 99 2.04 10.96 -7.96
N GLN A 100 3.24 11.08 -8.53
CA GLN A 100 3.94 12.37 -8.67
C GLN A 100 3.34 13.26 -9.76
N ASN A 101 2.71 12.69 -10.78
CA ASN A 101 1.97 13.46 -11.79
C ASN A 101 0.67 14.09 -11.25
N TYR A 102 0.34 13.87 -9.98
CA TYR A 102 -0.86 14.37 -9.31
C TYR A 102 -0.58 15.45 -8.25
N GLU A 103 0.66 15.95 -8.16
CA GLU A 103 1.02 17.16 -7.39
C GLU A 103 0.87 18.44 -8.21
#